data_AF-A0AAE3W392-F1
#
_entry.id   AF-A0AAE3W392-F1
#
_cell.length_a   1.000
_cell.length_b   1.000
_cell.length_c   1.000
_cell.angle_alpha   90.00
_cell.angle_beta   90.00
_cell.angle_gamma   90.00
#
_symmetry.space_group_name_H-M   'P 1'
#
loop_
_entity.id
_entity.type
_entity.pdbx_description
1 polymer ?
#
loop_
_entity_poly.entity_id
_entity_poly.type
_entity_poly.pdbx_seq_one_letter_code
_entity_poly.pdbx_strand_id
1 'polypeptide(L)'
;MTLENGPVTDDDAVLAKRAGSVAWIRGLLAATAGRAGQFGCFGMHEWAMVYRQTQEEVRHNAWPLRLSPDATAALVEERGVRCSHFDAFRFFTGPARPLNVLQPSRERQTELEQPGCLHANMDLYKWAYKLGPLVESELVADAFALACDIRGLDMRASPYDLAGLGYPPVLIETPEGRAEYVAEQRAFAERARPLRARLIAAIDALPRPAAADRMTMSGTTPA
;
A
#
# COMPACT_ATOMS: atom_id res chain seq x y z
N MET A 1 35.78 -11.66 7.58
CA MET A 1 34.96 -12.72 8.20
C MET A 1 33.84 -13.06 7.23
N THR A 2 34.13 -13.96 6.30
CA THR A 2 33.13 -14.59 5.43
C THR A 2 32.37 -15.60 6.29
N LEU A 3 31.07 -15.41 6.47
CA LEU A 3 30.22 -16.40 7.12
C LEU A 3 30.06 -17.56 6.14
N GLU A 4 30.90 -18.59 6.26
CA GLU A 4 30.93 -19.72 5.34
C GLU A 4 29.69 -20.62 5.40
N ASN A 5 28.80 -20.45 6.39
CA ASN A 5 27.54 -21.20 6.50
C ASN A 5 26.46 -20.35 7.18
N GLY A 6 25.98 -19.31 6.51
CA GLY A 6 24.71 -18.68 6.89
C GLY A 6 23.55 -19.69 6.78
N PRO A 7 22.43 -19.50 7.51
CA PRO A 7 21.27 -20.37 7.35
C PRO A 7 20.82 -20.35 5.89
N VAL A 8 20.86 -21.52 5.24
CA VAL A 8 20.32 -21.72 3.89
C VAL A 8 18.82 -21.90 4.02
N THR A 9 18.05 -21.07 3.31
CA THR A 9 16.60 -21.26 3.24
C THR A 9 16.29 -22.30 2.17
N ASP A 10 15.41 -23.25 2.50
CA ASP A 10 14.83 -24.16 1.52
C ASP A 10 13.74 -23.42 0.75
N ASP A 11 14.15 -22.74 -0.33
CA ASP A 11 13.26 -21.90 -1.13
C ASP A 11 12.12 -22.70 -1.77
N ASP A 12 12.35 -23.97 -2.11
CA ASP A 12 11.32 -24.86 -2.66
C ASP A 12 10.26 -25.17 -1.60
N ALA A 13 10.65 -25.50 -0.37
CA ALA A 13 9.71 -25.72 0.72
C ALA A 13 8.95 -24.44 1.10
N VAL A 14 9.62 -23.28 1.10
CA VAL A 14 8.98 -21.98 1.33
C VAL A 14 7.96 -21.68 0.23
N LEU A 15 8.32 -21.90 -1.03
CA LEU A 15 7.47 -21.64 -2.18
C LEU A 15 6.26 -22.56 -2.19
N ALA A 16 6.43 -23.86 -1.96
CA ALA A 16 5.33 -24.81 -1.85
C ALA A 16 4.30 -24.39 -0.79
N LYS A 17 4.78 -23.92 0.37
CA LYS A 17 3.91 -23.43 1.46
C LYS A 17 3.23 -22.09 1.14
N ARG A 18 3.85 -21.23 0.33
CA ARG A 18 3.41 -19.85 0.08
C ARG A 18 2.86 -19.60 -1.32
N ALA A 19 2.75 -20.61 -2.18
CA ALA A 19 2.40 -20.48 -3.59
C ALA A 19 1.18 -19.59 -3.86
N GLY A 20 0.10 -19.76 -3.08
CA GLY A 20 -1.11 -18.93 -3.22
C GLY A 20 -0.88 -17.44 -2.90
N SER A 21 -0.08 -17.14 -1.87
CA SER A 21 0.28 -15.76 -1.53
C SER A 21 1.21 -15.14 -2.57
N VAL A 22 2.18 -15.90 -3.07
CA VAL A 22 3.10 -15.46 -4.13
C VAL A 22 2.32 -15.12 -5.41
N ALA A 23 1.42 -16.02 -5.84
CA ALA A 23 0.58 -15.81 -7.00
C ALA A 23 -0.35 -14.58 -6.85
N TRP A 24 -0.95 -14.41 -5.67
CA TRP A 24 -1.80 -13.26 -5.38
C TRP A 24 -1.01 -11.94 -5.39
N ILE A 25 0.16 -11.89 -4.73
CA ILE A 25 1.04 -10.71 -4.72
C ILE A 25 1.44 -10.35 -6.15
N ARG A 26 1.88 -11.32 -6.96
CA ARG A 26 2.20 -11.08 -8.37
C ARG A 26 1.02 -10.46 -9.10
N GLY A 27 -0.17 -11.05 -8.97
CA GLY A 27 -1.39 -10.57 -9.63
C GLY A 27 -1.73 -9.13 -9.26
N LEU A 28 -1.64 -8.78 -7.97
CA LEU A 28 -1.83 -7.42 -7.48
C LEU A 28 -0.80 -6.44 -8.07
N LEU A 29 0.49 -6.80 -8.02
CA LEU A 29 1.57 -5.95 -8.52
C LEU A 29 1.42 -5.71 -10.03
N ALA A 30 1.16 -6.76 -10.81
CA ALA A 30 0.99 -6.66 -12.26
C ALA A 30 -0.26 -5.85 -12.63
N ALA A 31 -1.40 -6.07 -11.96
CA ALA A 31 -2.61 -5.29 -12.20
C ALA A 31 -2.41 -3.80 -11.88
N THR A 32 -1.69 -3.49 -10.80
CA THR A 32 -1.36 -2.11 -10.43
C THR A 32 -0.40 -1.46 -11.43
N ALA A 33 0.60 -2.20 -11.92
CA ALA A 33 1.56 -1.72 -12.92
C ALA A 33 0.91 -1.42 -14.28
N GLY A 34 -0.15 -2.15 -14.65
CA GLY A 34 -0.84 -2.03 -15.94
C GLY A 34 -1.81 -0.85 -16.06
N ARG A 35 -1.92 0.03 -15.06
CA ARG A 35 -2.88 1.15 -15.03
C ARG A 35 -2.19 2.49 -15.22
N ALA A 36 -2.94 3.46 -15.74
CA ALA A 36 -2.55 4.87 -15.66
C ALA A 36 -2.63 5.35 -14.19
N GLY A 37 -1.62 6.09 -13.74
CA GLY A 37 -1.58 6.64 -12.38
C GLY A 37 -2.71 7.64 -12.11
N GLN A 38 -3.40 7.46 -10.98
CA GLN A 38 -4.40 8.39 -10.46
C GLN A 38 -3.81 9.22 -9.31
N PHE A 39 -3.92 10.54 -9.42
CA PHE A 39 -3.27 11.51 -8.52
C PHE A 39 -4.28 12.45 -7.82
N GLY A 40 -5.56 12.07 -7.81
CA GLY A 40 -6.66 12.89 -7.28
C GLY A 40 -7.08 12.59 -5.84
N CYS A 41 -6.35 11.74 -5.11
CA CYS A 41 -6.68 11.42 -3.71
C CYS A 41 -6.28 12.54 -2.74
N PHE A 42 -5.16 13.22 -3.01
CA PHE A 42 -4.60 14.30 -2.18
C PHE A 42 -4.37 13.95 -0.69
N GLY A 43 -4.31 12.67 -0.32
CA GLY A 43 -4.19 12.28 1.09
C GLY A 43 -5.51 12.34 1.87
N MET A 44 -6.65 12.58 1.21
CA MET A 44 -7.97 12.72 1.86
C MET A 44 -8.43 11.47 2.63
N HIS A 45 -7.74 10.33 2.49
CA HIS A 45 -7.99 9.15 3.31
C HIS A 45 -7.72 9.41 4.80
N GLU A 46 -6.67 10.14 5.19
CA GLU A 46 -6.40 10.44 6.60
C GLU A 46 -7.43 11.42 7.18
N TRP A 47 -7.92 12.35 6.36
CA TRP A 47 -8.97 13.30 6.74
C TRP A 47 -10.32 12.60 6.93
N ALA A 48 -10.61 11.58 6.10
CA ALA A 48 -11.77 10.71 6.26
C ALA A 48 -11.68 9.83 7.53
N MET A 49 -10.49 9.55 8.04
CA MET A 49 -10.30 8.81 9.30
C MET A 49 -10.62 9.64 10.54
N VAL A 50 -10.60 10.98 10.45
CA VAL A 50 -10.94 11.89 11.57
C VAL A 50 -12.23 12.69 11.32
N TYR A 51 -12.93 12.41 10.22
CA TYR A 51 -14.12 13.14 9.81
C TYR A 51 -15.22 13.09 10.87
N ARG A 52 -15.64 14.29 11.34
CA ARG A 52 -16.61 14.52 12.42
C ARG A 52 -16.22 13.89 13.75
N GLN A 53 -14.91 13.83 14.03
CA GLN A 53 -14.39 13.47 15.35
C GLN A 53 -13.81 14.70 16.04
N THR A 54 -13.95 14.74 17.35
CA THR A 54 -13.25 15.66 18.25
C THR A 54 -11.83 15.19 18.48
N GLN A 55 -10.98 16.08 19.02
CA GLN A 55 -9.59 15.74 19.38
C GLN A 55 -9.51 14.53 20.32
N GLU A 56 -10.46 14.35 21.24
CA GLU A 56 -10.44 13.24 22.19
C GLU A 56 -10.77 11.88 21.54
N GLU A 57 -11.58 11.90 20.47
CA GLU A 57 -12.07 10.70 19.78
C GLU A 57 -11.08 10.16 18.73
N VAL A 58 -10.18 11.00 18.20
CA VAL A 58 -9.23 10.56 17.18
C VAL A 58 -8.17 9.62 17.77
N ARG A 59 -7.72 8.65 16.96
CA ARG A 59 -6.74 7.63 17.39
C ARG A 59 -5.42 8.22 17.89
N HIS A 60 -4.97 9.32 17.29
CA HIS A 60 -3.72 9.99 17.63
C HIS A 60 -3.99 11.30 18.38
N ASN A 61 -4.85 11.24 19.40
CA ASN A 61 -5.29 12.41 20.18
C ASN A 61 -4.19 13.15 20.94
N ALA A 62 -2.99 12.57 21.07
CA ALA A 62 -1.81 13.25 21.60
C ALA A 62 -1.23 14.32 20.66
N TRP A 63 -1.58 14.28 19.37
CA TRP A 63 -1.12 15.23 18.35
C TRP A 63 -2.27 16.14 17.91
N PRO A 64 -2.09 17.47 17.93
CA PRO A 64 -3.16 18.39 17.60
C PRO A 64 -3.56 18.27 16.13
N LEU A 65 -4.85 18.42 15.83
CA LEU A 65 -5.34 18.59 14.47
C LEU A 65 -5.05 20.03 13.98
N ARG A 66 -4.78 20.17 12.67
CA ARG A 66 -4.53 21.48 12.02
C ARG A 66 -5.79 22.32 11.86
N LEU A 67 -6.93 21.66 11.74
CA LEU A 67 -8.25 22.27 11.58
C LEU A 67 -9.19 21.80 12.70
N SER A 68 -10.21 22.61 13.00
CA SER A 68 -11.30 22.19 13.87
C SER A 68 -12.08 21.01 13.25
N PRO A 69 -12.86 20.26 14.05
CA PRO A 69 -13.73 19.21 13.53
C PRO A 69 -14.67 19.69 12.41
N ASP A 70 -15.27 20.88 12.56
CA ASP A 70 -16.18 21.46 11.57
C ASP A 70 -15.45 21.85 10.28
N ALA A 71 -14.27 22.47 10.38
CA ALA A 71 -13.47 22.83 9.21
C ALA A 71 -12.93 21.59 8.48
N THR A 72 -12.57 20.55 9.23
CA THR A 72 -12.20 19.23 8.67
C THR A 72 -13.37 18.60 7.93
N ALA A 73 -14.57 18.64 8.50
CA ALA A 73 -15.77 18.11 7.86
C ALA A 73 -16.08 18.87 6.55
N ALA A 74 -16.06 20.20 6.59
CA ALA A 74 -16.27 21.04 5.42
C ALA A 74 -15.26 20.73 4.30
N LEU A 75 -13.98 20.55 4.65
CA LEU A 75 -12.96 20.16 3.68
C LEU A 75 -13.26 18.78 3.07
N VAL A 76 -13.57 17.76 3.87
CA VAL A 76 -13.89 16.42 3.36
C VAL A 76 -15.10 16.44 2.41
N GLU A 77 -16.13 17.20 2.76
CA GLU A 77 -17.35 17.36 1.96
C GLU A 77 -17.08 18.13 0.65
N GLU A 78 -16.30 19.22 0.68
CA GLU A 78 -15.94 20.01 -0.50
C GLU A 78 -15.05 19.24 -1.48
N ARG A 79 -14.00 18.58 -0.97
CA ARG A 79 -13.00 17.91 -1.81
C ARG A 79 -13.48 16.55 -2.31
N GLY A 80 -14.30 15.88 -1.50
CA GLY A 80 -14.64 14.47 -1.68
C GLY A 80 -13.47 13.53 -1.39
N VAL A 81 -13.77 12.23 -1.34
CA VAL A 81 -12.78 11.18 -1.06
C VAL A 81 -12.78 10.18 -2.21
N ARG A 82 -11.58 9.80 -2.69
CA ARG A 82 -11.40 8.88 -3.84
C ARG A 82 -10.31 7.86 -3.55
N CYS A 83 -10.22 7.43 -2.29
CA CYS A 83 -9.22 6.46 -1.85
C CYS A 83 -9.52 5.10 -2.48
N SER A 84 -8.54 4.55 -3.21
CA SER A 84 -8.61 3.23 -3.82
C SER A 84 -7.97 2.12 -2.99
N HIS A 85 -7.32 2.49 -1.88
CA HIS A 85 -6.49 1.59 -1.09
C HIS A 85 -7.24 1.03 0.12
N PHE A 86 -7.42 -0.29 0.14
CA PHE A 86 -8.26 -0.96 1.15
C PHE A 86 -7.72 -0.82 2.58
N ASP A 87 -6.41 -0.97 2.80
CA ASP A 87 -5.87 -0.94 4.17
C ASP A 87 -6.01 0.46 4.81
N ALA A 88 -6.14 1.53 4.02
CA ALA A 88 -6.53 2.87 4.50
C ALA A 88 -8.06 2.98 4.69
N PHE A 89 -8.84 2.60 3.67
CA PHE A 89 -10.30 2.73 3.68
C PHE A 89 -10.97 2.08 4.90
N ARG A 90 -10.45 0.94 5.38
CA ARG A 90 -11.01 0.23 6.55
C ARG A 90 -10.92 1.02 7.86
N PHE A 91 -10.18 2.12 7.92
CA PHE A 91 -10.07 3.01 9.08
C PHE A 91 -10.96 4.25 9.01
N PHE A 92 -11.69 4.45 7.90
CA PHE A 92 -12.58 5.61 7.79
C PHE A 92 -13.65 5.58 8.88
N THR A 93 -14.01 6.76 9.37
CA THR A 93 -15.16 6.90 10.28
C THR A 93 -16.42 6.39 9.59
N GLY A 94 -17.39 5.88 10.37
CA GLY A 94 -18.67 5.43 9.84
C GLY A 94 -19.32 6.44 8.88
N PRO A 95 -19.43 7.73 9.27
CA PRO A 95 -19.97 8.78 8.42
C PRO A 95 -19.14 9.11 7.16
N ALA A 96 -17.82 8.88 7.15
CA ALA A 96 -16.97 9.19 5.99
C ALA A 96 -16.98 8.10 4.90
N ARG A 97 -17.23 6.83 5.27
CA ARG A 97 -17.28 5.70 4.33
C ARG A 97 -18.16 5.92 3.09
N PRO A 98 -19.42 6.40 3.22
CA PRO A 98 -20.27 6.65 2.04
C PRO A 98 -19.80 7.83 1.17
N LEU A 99 -18.92 8.70 1.67
CA LEU A 99 -18.38 9.83 0.91
C LEU A 99 -17.25 9.41 -0.06
N ASN A 100 -16.69 8.22 0.12
CA ASN A 100 -15.67 7.71 -0.78
C ASN A 100 -16.30 7.25 -2.09
N VAL A 101 -15.85 7.83 -3.21
CA VAL A 101 -16.31 7.47 -4.56
C VAL A 101 -16.09 5.99 -4.86
N LEU A 102 -15.02 5.42 -4.31
CA LEU A 102 -14.72 4.00 -4.40
C LEU A 102 -15.16 3.30 -3.11
N GLN A 103 -15.46 2.00 -3.20
CA GLN A 103 -15.72 1.16 -2.03
C GLN A 103 -14.71 0.01 -2.01
N PRO A 104 -13.45 0.26 -1.59
CA PRO A 104 -12.43 -0.77 -1.50
C PRO A 104 -12.81 -1.87 -0.52
N SER A 105 -12.57 -3.12 -0.92
CA SER A 105 -12.60 -4.30 -0.05
C SER A 105 -11.33 -5.11 -0.27
N ARG A 106 -11.07 -6.11 0.58
CA ARG A 106 -9.91 -6.99 0.41
C ARG A 106 -9.99 -7.75 -0.92
N GLU A 107 -11.18 -8.20 -1.29
CA GLU A 107 -11.47 -8.97 -2.50
C GLU A 107 -11.25 -8.12 -3.76
N ARG A 108 -11.55 -6.82 -3.67
CA ARG A 108 -11.41 -5.86 -4.78
C ARG A 108 -10.05 -5.17 -4.82
N GLN A 109 -9.11 -5.51 -3.94
CA GLN A 109 -7.82 -4.83 -3.87
C GLN A 109 -7.07 -4.87 -5.21
N THR A 110 -7.03 -6.03 -5.87
CA THR A 110 -6.43 -6.18 -7.21
C THR A 110 -7.10 -5.31 -8.27
N GLU A 111 -8.41 -5.11 -8.20
CA GLU A 111 -9.19 -4.29 -9.13
C GLU A 111 -8.92 -2.79 -8.93
N LEU A 112 -8.83 -2.36 -7.67
CA LEU A 112 -8.91 -0.94 -7.32
C LEU A 112 -7.55 -0.27 -7.11
N GLU A 113 -6.50 -0.99 -6.70
CA GLU A 113 -5.20 -0.37 -6.43
C GLU A 113 -4.66 0.41 -7.63
N GLN A 114 -4.10 1.59 -7.34
CA GLN A 114 -3.64 2.55 -8.34
C GLN A 114 -2.14 2.83 -8.16
N PRO A 115 -1.35 2.87 -9.24
CA PRO A 115 0.10 3.10 -9.15
C PRO A 115 0.47 4.51 -8.69
N GLY A 116 -0.48 5.46 -8.75
CA GLY A 116 -0.31 6.81 -8.19
C GLY A 116 -0.55 6.89 -6.67
N CYS A 117 -1.15 5.87 -6.05
CA CYS A 117 -1.45 5.89 -4.61
C CYS A 117 -0.15 5.79 -3.79
N LEU A 118 0.08 6.74 -2.87
CA LEU A 118 1.21 6.67 -1.93
C LEU A 118 1.26 5.33 -1.19
N HIS A 119 0.11 4.87 -0.71
CA HIS A 119 0.00 3.62 0.05
C HIS A 119 0.33 2.37 -0.78
N ALA A 120 -0.16 2.28 -2.01
CA ALA A 120 0.20 1.18 -2.91
C ALA A 120 1.71 1.13 -3.20
N ASN A 121 2.37 2.30 -3.22
CA ASN A 121 3.81 2.43 -3.42
C ASN A 121 4.60 2.09 -2.13
N MET A 122 4.13 2.51 -0.94
CA MET A 122 4.71 2.08 0.35
C MET A 122 4.60 0.57 0.55
N ASP A 123 3.48 -0.01 0.11
CA ASP A 123 3.18 -1.44 0.23
C ASP A 123 4.16 -2.33 -0.54
N LEU A 124 4.96 -1.80 -1.47
CA LEU A 124 6.05 -2.55 -2.08
C LEU A 124 7.00 -3.11 -1.01
N TYR A 125 7.24 -2.39 0.09
CA TYR A 125 8.00 -2.91 1.22
C TYR A 125 7.27 -4.09 1.89
N LYS A 126 5.96 -3.95 2.15
CA LYS A 126 5.14 -5.02 2.73
C LYS A 126 5.19 -6.29 1.88
N TRP A 127 5.14 -6.14 0.55
CA TRP A 127 5.20 -7.26 -0.38
C TRP A 127 6.59 -7.87 -0.47
N ALA A 128 7.64 -7.05 -0.60
CA ALA A 128 9.03 -7.52 -0.59
C ALA A 128 9.35 -8.29 0.69
N TYR A 129 8.96 -7.75 1.85
CA TYR A 129 9.17 -8.39 3.15
C TYR A 129 8.44 -9.73 3.29
N LYS A 130 7.19 -9.83 2.81
CA LYS A 130 6.44 -11.10 2.79
C LYS A 130 7.10 -12.17 1.91
N LEU A 131 7.83 -11.73 0.89
CA LEU A 131 8.62 -12.56 -0.01
C LEU A 131 10.06 -12.77 0.50
N GLY A 132 10.39 -12.38 1.74
CA GLY A 132 11.76 -12.19 2.26
C GLY A 132 12.84 -13.27 2.12
N PRO A 133 12.57 -14.57 1.83
CA PRO A 133 13.62 -15.50 1.37
C PRO A 133 13.66 -15.69 -0.17
N LEU A 134 12.60 -15.30 -0.87
CA LEU A 134 12.41 -15.49 -2.32
C LEU A 134 12.82 -14.25 -3.15
N VAL A 135 13.25 -13.16 -2.49
CA VAL A 135 13.69 -11.93 -3.13
C VAL A 135 14.96 -11.41 -2.49
N GLU A 136 15.82 -10.78 -3.29
CA GLU A 136 17.08 -10.20 -2.81
C GLU A 136 16.85 -9.19 -1.68
N SER A 137 17.67 -9.27 -0.63
CA SER A 137 17.56 -8.38 0.53
C SER A 137 17.72 -6.89 0.16
N GLU A 138 18.51 -6.59 -0.88
CA GLU A 138 18.65 -5.23 -1.42
C GLU A 138 17.30 -4.68 -1.92
N LEU A 139 16.49 -5.50 -2.58
CA LEU A 139 15.17 -5.07 -3.06
C LEU A 139 14.20 -4.78 -1.90
N VAL A 140 14.31 -5.53 -0.79
CA VAL A 140 13.55 -5.24 0.44
C VAL A 140 13.99 -3.90 1.05
N ALA A 141 15.30 -3.65 1.11
CA ALA A 141 15.87 -2.40 1.62
C ALA A 141 15.48 -1.19 0.76
N ASP A 142 15.55 -1.31 -0.57
CA ASP A 142 15.13 -0.25 -1.51
C ASP A 142 13.64 0.09 -1.35
N ALA A 143 12.79 -0.93 -1.22
CA ALA A 143 11.37 -0.75 -1.00
C ALA A 143 11.07 -0.10 0.36
N PHE A 144 11.84 -0.47 1.40
CA PHE A 144 11.76 0.15 2.72
C PHE A 144 12.14 1.63 2.67
N ALA A 145 13.26 1.98 2.03
CA ALA A 145 13.70 3.36 1.89
C ALA A 145 12.64 4.22 1.17
N LEU A 146 12.05 3.71 0.08
CA LEU A 146 10.95 4.39 -0.59
C LEU A 146 9.72 4.55 0.32
N ALA A 147 9.38 3.52 1.11
CA ALA A 147 8.25 3.59 2.03
C ALA A 147 8.46 4.66 3.12
N CYS A 148 9.69 4.82 3.63
CA CYS A 148 10.06 5.87 4.57
C CYS A 148 9.88 7.27 3.97
N ASP A 149 10.37 7.50 2.74
CA ASP A 149 10.22 8.81 2.11
C ASP A 149 8.74 9.15 1.84
N ILE A 150 7.97 8.18 1.35
CA ILE A 150 6.53 8.37 1.10
C ILE A 150 5.79 8.66 2.41
N ARG A 151 6.16 7.97 3.50
CA ARG A 151 5.58 8.23 4.83
C ARG A 151 5.78 9.68 5.25
N GLY A 152 6.92 10.28 4.89
CA GLY A 152 7.16 11.70 5.13
C GLY A 152 6.08 12.59 4.50
N LEU A 153 5.78 12.40 3.21
CA LEU A 153 4.71 13.14 2.54
C LEU A 153 3.32 12.84 3.12
N ASP A 154 3.02 11.57 3.40
CA ASP A 154 1.73 11.15 3.97
C ASP A 154 1.48 11.81 5.35
N MET A 155 2.51 11.89 6.20
CA MET A 155 2.46 12.59 7.48
C MET A 155 2.26 14.10 7.30
N ARG A 156 3.03 14.73 6.39
CA ARG A 156 2.95 16.18 6.12
C ARG A 156 1.58 16.58 5.55
N ALA A 157 0.93 15.72 4.78
CA ALA A 157 -0.40 15.99 4.18
C ALA A 157 -1.58 15.62 5.10
N SER A 158 -1.30 14.97 6.24
CA SER A 158 -2.30 14.49 7.19
C SER A 158 -3.04 15.65 7.89
N PRO A 159 -4.18 15.39 8.57
CA PRO A 159 -4.89 16.40 9.35
C PRO A 159 -4.15 16.81 10.65
N TYR A 160 -3.08 16.11 11.03
CA TYR A 160 -2.33 16.37 12.26
C TYR A 160 -1.23 17.41 12.03
N ASP A 161 -0.99 18.26 13.03
CA ASP A 161 0.21 19.11 13.06
C ASP A 161 1.38 18.32 13.66
N LEU A 162 2.33 17.99 12.78
CA LEU A 162 3.52 17.21 13.08
C LEU A 162 4.81 18.03 12.89
N ALA A 163 4.70 19.37 12.82
CA ALA A 163 5.86 20.24 12.62
C ALA A 163 6.91 20.07 13.73
N GLY A 164 6.46 19.85 14.98
CA GLY A 164 7.34 19.55 16.12
C GLY A 164 8.14 18.25 16.00
N LEU A 165 7.77 17.36 15.09
CA LEU A 165 8.49 16.12 14.75
C LEU A 165 9.37 16.26 13.50
N GLY A 166 9.48 17.47 12.93
CA GLY A 166 10.22 17.71 11.68
C GLY A 166 9.41 17.47 10.41
N TYR A 167 8.08 17.37 10.51
CA TYR A 167 7.19 17.19 9.35
C TYR A 167 6.31 18.43 9.16
N PRO A 168 6.84 19.55 8.62
CA PRO A 168 6.05 20.74 8.34
C PRO A 168 4.95 20.42 7.31
N PRO A 169 3.73 20.96 7.49
CA PRO A 169 2.58 20.49 6.74
C PRO A 169 2.62 20.87 5.27
N VAL A 170 2.15 19.95 4.42
CA VAL A 170 1.71 20.21 3.05
C VAL A 170 0.22 20.52 3.12
N LEU A 171 -0.13 21.80 2.94
CA LEU A 171 -1.48 22.31 3.18
C LEU A 171 -2.43 21.95 2.02
N ILE A 172 -2.86 20.69 1.93
CA ILE A 172 -3.73 20.17 0.86
C ILE A 172 -5.13 20.82 0.81
N GLU A 173 -5.50 21.60 1.83
CA GLU A 173 -6.67 22.48 1.81
C GLU A 173 -6.52 23.65 0.83
N THR A 174 -5.29 24.03 0.48
CA THR A 174 -4.96 25.09 -0.48
C THR A 174 -4.66 24.56 -1.89
N PRO A 175 -4.90 25.33 -2.97
CA PRO A 175 -4.47 24.96 -4.31
C PRO A 175 -2.96 24.69 -4.42
N GLU A 176 -2.15 25.51 -3.75
CA GLU A 176 -0.68 25.46 -3.78
C GLU A 176 -0.17 24.18 -3.11
N GLY A 177 -0.66 23.85 -1.91
CA GLY A 177 -0.27 22.62 -1.21
C GLY A 177 -0.70 21.36 -1.96
N ARG A 178 -1.81 21.40 -2.71
CA ARG A 178 -2.19 20.29 -3.60
C ARG A 178 -1.28 20.15 -4.81
N ALA A 179 -0.81 21.25 -5.37
CA ALA A 179 0.16 21.22 -6.46
C ALA A 179 1.48 20.60 -5.98
N GLU A 180 1.95 21.00 -4.79
CA GLU A 180 3.12 20.39 -4.12
C GLU A 180 2.91 18.90 -3.89
N TYR A 181 1.79 18.51 -3.27
CA TYR A 181 1.47 17.10 -3.02
C TYR A 181 1.48 16.26 -4.29
N VAL A 182 0.86 16.73 -5.38
CA VAL A 182 0.79 15.99 -6.64
C VAL A 182 2.16 15.88 -7.31
N ALA A 183 3.00 16.92 -7.22
CA ALA A 183 4.35 16.87 -7.76
C ALA A 183 5.18 15.78 -7.06
N GLU A 184 5.18 15.76 -5.72
CA GLU A 184 5.86 14.73 -4.94
C GLU A 184 5.25 13.33 -5.17
N GLN A 185 3.91 13.21 -5.19
CA GLN A 185 3.20 11.95 -5.44
C GLN A 185 3.59 11.33 -6.79
N ARG A 186 3.75 12.15 -7.83
CA ARG A 186 4.21 11.70 -9.15
C ARG A 186 5.66 11.23 -9.10
N ALA A 187 6.53 11.96 -8.43
CA ALA A 187 7.93 11.55 -8.25
C ALA A 187 8.02 10.18 -7.53
N PHE A 188 7.20 9.96 -6.50
CA PHE A 188 7.14 8.66 -5.82
C PHE A 188 6.60 7.54 -6.70
N ALA A 189 5.58 7.81 -7.53
CA ALA A 189 5.07 6.82 -8.48
C ALA A 189 6.15 6.38 -9.49
N GLU A 190 6.95 7.32 -10.01
CA GLU A 190 8.06 7.01 -10.91
C GLU A 190 9.17 6.21 -10.20
N ARG A 191 9.51 6.57 -8.96
CA ARG A 191 10.48 5.81 -8.14
C ARG A 191 9.98 4.40 -7.80
N ALA A 192 8.67 4.22 -7.59
CA ALA A 192 8.06 2.94 -7.28
C ALA A 192 8.00 1.99 -8.49
N ARG A 193 7.92 2.54 -9.72
CA ARG A 193 7.79 1.78 -10.96
C ARG A 193 8.88 0.71 -11.15
N PRO A 194 10.19 1.02 -11.08
CA PRO A 194 11.23 0.00 -11.23
C PRO A 194 11.24 -1.03 -10.08
N LEU A 195 10.92 -0.62 -8.84
CA LEU A 195 10.86 -1.56 -7.70
C LEU A 195 9.73 -2.57 -7.86
N ARG A 196 8.55 -2.11 -8.31
CA ARG A 196 7.42 -2.98 -8.65
C ARG A 196 7.79 -3.96 -9.77
N ALA A 197 8.47 -3.50 -10.82
CA ALA A 197 8.91 -4.35 -11.92
C ALA A 197 9.93 -5.42 -11.44
N ARG A 198 10.91 -5.03 -10.60
CA ARG A 198 11.87 -5.97 -9.99
C ARG A 198 11.18 -7.03 -9.13
N LEU A 199 10.18 -6.65 -8.33
CA LEU A 199 9.41 -7.62 -7.54
C LEU A 199 8.64 -8.61 -8.41
N ILE A 200 7.99 -8.13 -9.49
CA ILE A 200 7.30 -9.01 -10.44
C ILE A 200 8.30 -9.97 -11.09
N ALA A 201 9.44 -9.46 -11.56
CA ALA A 201 10.47 -10.28 -12.20
C ALA A 201 11.06 -11.33 -11.25
N ALA A 202 11.30 -10.97 -9.98
CA ALA A 202 11.77 -11.91 -8.97
C ALA A 202 10.76 -13.05 -8.75
N ILE A 203 9.46 -12.73 -8.68
CA ILE A 203 8.41 -13.76 -8.56
C ILE A 203 8.33 -14.63 -9.83
N ASP A 204 8.46 -14.04 -11.01
CA ASP A 204 8.40 -14.76 -12.29
C ASP A 204 9.59 -15.69 -12.52
N ALA A 205 10.73 -15.43 -11.87
CA ALA A 205 11.92 -16.28 -11.91
C ALA A 205 11.83 -17.48 -10.96
N LEU A 206 10.85 -17.52 -10.05
CA LEU A 206 10.68 -18.64 -9.13
C LEU A 206 10.25 -19.92 -9.87
N PRO A 207 10.74 -21.10 -9.45
CA PRO A 207 10.34 -22.35 -10.06
C PRO A 207 8.83 -22.54 -9.92
N ARG A 208 8.14 -22.98 -10.98
CA ARG A 208 6.72 -23.32 -10.85
C ARG A 208 6.60 -24.53 -9.92
N PRO A 209 5.66 -24.54 -8.96
CA PRO A 209 5.40 -25.73 -8.18
C PRO A 209 5.13 -26.89 -9.15
N ALA A 210 5.81 -28.03 -8.95
CA ALA A 210 5.46 -29.23 -9.69
C ALA A 210 3.95 -29.43 -9.56
N ALA A 211 3.25 -29.53 -10.69
CA ALA A 211 1.83 -29.88 -10.65
C ALA A 211 1.74 -31.16 -9.83
N ALA A 212 1.01 -31.13 -8.71
CA ALA A 212 0.71 -32.35 -7.98
C ALA A 212 -0.01 -33.25 -8.98
N ASP A 213 0.72 -34.25 -9.47
CA ASP A 213 0.20 -35.22 -10.41
C ASP A 213 -1.07 -35.76 -9.75
N ARG A 214 -2.22 -35.46 -10.36
CA ARG A 214 -3.49 -36.04 -9.92
C ARG A 214 -3.34 -37.52 -10.22
N MET A 215 -2.85 -38.27 -9.23
CA MET A 215 -2.86 -39.72 -9.25
C MET A 215 -4.32 -40.14 -9.18
N THR A 216 -4.95 -40.14 -10.34
CA THR A 216 -6.21 -40.83 -10.59
C THR A 216 -5.91 -42.31 -10.42
N MET A 217 -6.05 -42.81 -9.19
CA MET A 217 -6.24 -44.24 -8.95
C MET A 217 -7.64 -44.59 -9.45
N SER A 218 -7.78 -44.67 -10.78
CA SER A 218 -8.79 -45.53 -11.41
C SER A 218 -8.30 -46.96 -11.22
N GLY A 219 -8.63 -47.52 -10.06
CA GLY A 219 -8.48 -48.94 -9.76
C GLY A 219 -9.85 -49.60 -9.84
N THR A 220 -10.34 -49.82 -11.05
CA THR A 220 -11.38 -50.81 -11.29
C THR A 220 -10.76 -52.19 -11.09
N THR A 221 -11.35 -53.04 -10.24
CA THR A 221 -11.28 -54.49 -10.45
C THR A 221 -12.59 -55.14 -10.02
N PRO A 222 -13.21 -55.97 -10.88
CA PRO A 222 -14.43 -56.70 -10.60
C PRO A 222 -14.13 -58.06 -9.94
N ALA A 223 -15.01 -58.48 -9.04
CA ALA A 223 -15.54 -59.85 -8.84
C ALA A 223 -16.41 -59.85 -7.58
#